data_AF-A0A2A9EZY6-F1
#
_entry.id   AF-A0A2A9EZY6-F1
#
_cell.length_a   1.000
_cell.length_b   1.000
_cell.length_c   1.000
_cell.angle_alpha   90.00
_cell.angle_beta   90.00
_cell.angle_gamma   90.00
#
_symmetry.space_group_name_H-M   'P 1'
#
loop_
_entity.id
_entity.type
_entity.pdbx_description
1 polymer ?
#
loop_
_entity_poly.entity_id
_entity_poly.type
_entity_poly.pdbx_seq_one_letter_code
_entity_poly.pdbx_strand_id
1 'polypeptide(L)'
;MEPSDLLDEYLSGGGPGGEVVFDDPMFAEPTFGAFGSFFGIVVVLVVAFAVFGVVMSLRRARKLRDAGIDPLDPTTDLQIRYMQRTGMTAEPGTGGPPIAGPPAPAAGPASTPPRSVEDRLAEVDRLYEAGTITTVERDAARARVLGTI
;
A
#
# COMPACT_ATOMS: atom_id res chain seq x y z
N MET A 1 -7.04 62.35 43.82
CA MET A 1 -6.56 61.11 43.19
C MET A 1 -5.07 61.31 43.10
N GLU A 2 -4.39 60.88 44.16
CA GLU A 2 -2.96 61.17 44.35
C GLU A 2 -2.15 60.08 43.64
N PRO A 3 -0.96 60.39 43.10
CA PRO A 3 -0.11 59.43 42.39
C PRO A 3 0.36 58.25 43.26
N SER A 4 0.22 58.35 44.59
CA SER A 4 0.47 57.25 45.53
C SER A 4 -0.60 56.15 45.48
N ASP A 5 -1.85 56.50 45.15
CA ASP A 5 -2.97 55.54 45.13
C ASP A 5 -2.78 54.49 44.02
N LEU A 6 -2.13 54.86 42.90
CA LEU A 6 -1.84 53.96 41.78
C LEU A 6 -0.73 52.94 42.08
N LEU A 7 0.19 53.27 42.99
CA LEU A 7 1.29 52.37 43.35
C LEU A 7 0.84 51.29 44.33
N ASP A 8 -0.05 51.63 45.27
CA ASP A 8 -0.64 50.65 46.18
C ASP A 8 -1.57 49.67 45.45
N GLU A 9 -2.29 50.10 44.42
CA GLU A 9 -3.11 49.21 43.58
C GLU A 9 -2.25 48.26 42.73
N TYR A 10 -1.09 48.72 42.25
CA TYR A 10 -0.16 47.88 41.49
C TYR A 10 0.59 46.87 42.36
N LEU A 11 0.85 47.21 43.63
CA LEU A 11 1.55 46.33 44.58
C LEU A 11 0.59 45.37 45.31
N SER A 12 -0.68 45.74 45.49
CA SER A 12 -1.71 44.90 46.10
C SER A 12 -2.48 44.03 45.07
N GLY A 13 -2.23 44.22 43.77
CA GLY A 13 -2.76 43.40 42.69
C GLY A 13 -2.14 42.02 42.69
N GLY A 14 -2.79 41.08 43.37
CA GLY A 14 -2.47 39.66 43.37
C GLY A 14 -2.09 39.18 41.98
N GLY A 15 -0.86 38.68 41.86
CA GLY A 15 -0.31 38.22 40.60
C GLY A 15 -1.24 37.21 39.93
N PRO A 16 -1.31 37.19 38.59
CA PRO A 16 -1.96 36.12 37.88
C PRO A 16 -1.08 34.86 38.03
N GLY A 17 -1.18 34.20 39.18
CA GLY A 17 -0.92 32.77 39.31
C GLY A 17 -2.02 31.94 38.65
N GLY A 18 -2.64 32.46 37.59
CA GLY A 18 -3.42 31.67 36.66
C GLY A 18 -2.43 30.71 36.03
N GLU A 19 -2.58 29.46 36.40
CA GLU A 19 -1.87 28.31 35.85
C GLU A 19 -1.62 28.57 34.36
N VAL A 20 -0.35 28.55 33.94
CA VAL A 20 -0.03 28.45 32.52
C VAL A 20 -0.49 27.05 32.12
N VAL A 21 -1.79 26.91 31.90
CA VAL A 21 -2.38 25.84 31.14
C VAL A 21 -1.75 26.02 29.77
N PHE A 22 -0.85 25.11 29.42
CA PHE A 22 -0.40 24.95 28.06
C PHE A 22 -1.63 24.48 27.27
N ASP A 23 -2.44 25.45 26.85
CA ASP A 23 -3.46 25.32 25.82
C ASP A 23 -2.70 25.06 24.51
N ASP A 24 -2.16 23.85 24.37
CA ASP A 24 -1.46 23.42 23.16
C ASP A 24 -2.53 23.03 22.13
N PRO A 25 -2.81 23.87 21.11
CA PRO A 25 -3.89 23.62 20.15
C PRO A 25 -3.63 22.41 19.24
N MET A 26 -2.45 21.78 19.34
CA MET A 26 -2.13 20.53 18.66
C MET A 26 -2.70 19.29 19.36
N PHE A 27 -3.14 19.40 20.62
CA PHE A 27 -3.76 18.31 21.38
C PHE A 27 -5.17 18.65 21.84
N ALA A 28 -5.89 19.49 21.08
CA ALA A 28 -7.32 19.64 21.27
C ALA A 28 -7.98 18.25 21.20
N GLU A 29 -8.48 17.76 22.33
CA GLU A 29 -9.43 16.65 22.36
C GLU A 29 -10.53 16.97 21.34
N PRO A 30 -11.01 16.01 20.53
CA PRO A 30 -12.06 16.28 19.57
C PRO A 30 -13.39 16.52 20.32
N THR A 31 -13.56 17.70 20.90
CA THR A 31 -14.81 18.22 21.44
C THR A 31 -15.68 18.68 20.28
N PHE A 32 -16.09 17.72 19.46
CA PHE A 32 -17.17 17.87 18.52
C PHE A 32 -18.26 16.93 19.07
N GLY A 33 -19.47 17.44 19.35
CA GLY A 33 -20.55 16.68 19.99
C GLY A 33 -21.00 15.41 19.23
N ALA A 34 -22.29 15.03 19.27
CA ALA A 34 -22.78 13.86 18.52
C ALA A 34 -22.33 13.85 17.03
N PHE A 35 -22.21 15.04 16.42
CA PHE A 35 -21.70 15.24 15.07
C PHE A 35 -20.20 14.90 14.90
N GLY A 36 -19.39 15.16 15.93
CA GLY A 36 -17.97 14.83 15.97
C GLY A 36 -17.69 13.35 16.06
N SER A 37 -18.42 12.68 16.96
CA SER A 37 -18.33 11.23 17.09
C SER A 37 -18.72 10.51 15.80
N PHE A 38 -19.79 10.98 15.12
CA PHE A 38 -20.19 10.47 13.81
C PHE A 38 -19.09 10.69 12.76
N PHE A 39 -18.54 11.89 12.68
CA PHE A 39 -17.45 12.19 11.75
C PHE A 39 -16.20 11.34 12.03
N GLY A 40 -15.83 11.17 13.30
CA GLY A 40 -14.73 10.29 13.71
C GLY A 40 -14.95 8.84 13.28
N ILE A 41 -16.16 8.30 13.47
CA ILE A 41 -16.51 6.95 13.01
C ILE A 41 -16.43 6.85 11.48
N VAL A 42 -16.94 7.85 10.75
CA VAL A 42 -16.88 7.88 9.29
C VAL A 42 -15.42 7.89 8.81
N VAL A 43 -14.55 8.70 9.42
CA VAL A 43 -13.12 8.73 9.08
C VAL A 43 -12.46 7.37 9.32
N VAL A 44 -12.72 6.74 10.47
CA VAL A 44 -12.21 5.39 10.77
C VAL A 44 -12.70 4.37 9.73
N LEU A 45 -13.97 4.42 9.35
CA LEU A 45 -14.52 3.56 8.31
C LEU A 45 -13.86 3.81 6.96
N VAL A 46 -13.68 5.07 6.55
CA VAL A 46 -13.01 5.42 5.29
C VAL A 46 -11.58 4.90 5.28
N VAL A 47 -10.83 5.08 6.38
CA VAL A 47 -9.47 4.54 6.51
C VAL A 47 -9.49 3.01 6.45
N ALA A 48 -10.41 2.36 7.16
CA ALA A 48 -10.55 0.90 7.13
C ALA A 48 -10.88 0.38 5.73
N PHE A 49 -11.78 1.04 4.99
CA PHE A 49 -12.10 0.71 3.60
C PHE A 49 -10.94 0.97 2.66
N ALA A 50 -10.18 2.06 2.85
CA ALA A 50 -9.00 2.36 2.05
C ALA A 50 -7.93 1.29 2.26
N VAL A 51 -7.63 0.93 3.51
CA VAL A 51 -6.68 -0.14 3.85
C VAL A 51 -7.17 -1.47 3.31
N PHE A 52 -8.44 -1.81 3.51
CA PHE A 52 -9.04 -3.03 2.97
C PHE A 52 -8.95 -3.08 1.45
N GLY A 53 -9.25 -1.97 0.76
CA GLY A 53 -9.14 -1.85 -0.69
C GLY A 53 -7.72 -2.05 -1.19
N VAL A 54 -6.73 -1.46 -0.52
CA VAL A 54 -5.31 -1.66 -0.83
C VAL A 54 -4.91 -3.12 -0.60
N VAL A 55 -5.26 -3.72 0.54
CA VAL A 55 -4.96 -5.13 0.85
C VAL A 55 -5.63 -6.06 -0.16
N MET A 56 -6.89 -5.81 -0.50
CA MET A 56 -7.65 -6.61 -1.47
C MET A 56 -7.05 -6.47 -2.88
N SER A 57 -6.62 -5.27 -3.26
CA SER A 57 -5.90 -5.00 -4.51
C SER A 57 -4.57 -5.77 -4.56
N LEU A 58 -3.78 -5.74 -3.48
CA LEU A 58 -2.52 -6.47 -3.37
C LEU A 58 -2.72 -7.99 -3.35
N ARG A 59 -3.72 -8.50 -2.63
CA ARG A 59 -4.08 -9.92 -2.62
C ARG A 59 -4.55 -10.38 -3.99
N ARG A 60 -5.37 -9.59 -4.68
CA ARG A 60 -5.84 -9.88 -6.04
C ARG A 60 -4.69 -9.86 -7.04
N ALA A 61 -3.81 -8.87 -6.95
CA ALA A 61 -2.63 -8.78 -7.81
C ALA A 61 -1.67 -9.94 -7.57
N ARG A 62 -1.43 -10.34 -6.32
CA ARG A 62 -0.64 -11.54 -5.99
C ARG A 62 -1.30 -12.82 -6.52
N LYS A 63 -2.61 -12.98 -6.33
CA LYS A 63 -3.35 -14.15 -6.84
C LYS A 63 -3.36 -14.25 -8.37
N LEU A 64 -3.33 -13.13 -9.09
CA LEU A 64 -3.20 -13.09 -10.55
C LEU A 64 -1.77 -13.39 -11.02
N ARG A 65 -0.75 -12.91 -10.29
CA ARG A 65 0.65 -13.28 -10.53
C ARG A 65 0.91 -14.76 -10.27
N ASP A 66 0.33 -15.32 -9.20
CA ASP A 66 0.42 -16.76 -8.89
C ASP A 66 -0.32 -17.61 -9.93
N ALA A 67 -1.30 -17.03 -10.63
CA ALA A 67 -1.98 -17.63 -11.78
C ALA A 67 -1.24 -17.41 -13.11
N GLY A 68 -0.07 -16.75 -13.11
CA GLY A 68 0.76 -16.53 -14.30
C GLY A 68 0.21 -15.48 -15.27
N ILE A 69 -0.80 -14.70 -14.87
CA ILE A 69 -1.36 -13.61 -15.69
C ILE A 69 -0.77 -12.30 -15.15
N ASP A 70 0.41 -11.96 -15.64
CA ASP A 70 1.06 -10.70 -15.32
C ASP A 70 0.64 -9.59 -16.32
N PRO A 71 -0.18 -8.61 -15.92
CA PRO A 71 -0.64 -7.52 -16.79
C PRO A 71 0.47 -6.49 -17.12
N LEU A 72 1.66 -6.65 -16.56
CA LEU A 72 2.84 -5.85 -16.89
C LEU A 72 3.86 -6.62 -17.75
N ASP A 73 3.58 -7.88 -18.07
CA ASP A 73 4.43 -8.61 -19.00
C ASP A 73 4.13 -8.10 -20.42
N PRO A 74 5.10 -7.42 -21.09
CA PRO A 74 4.94 -6.93 -22.45
C PRO A 74 4.59 -8.05 -23.43
N THR A 75 4.80 -9.32 -23.10
CA THR A 75 4.38 -10.45 -23.95
C THR A 75 2.86 -10.54 -24.12
N THR A 76 2.07 -10.26 -23.08
CA THR A 76 0.60 -10.32 -23.16
C THR A 76 0.05 -9.15 -23.96
N ASP A 77 0.59 -7.93 -23.75
CA ASP A 77 0.26 -6.75 -24.54
C ASP A 77 0.69 -6.92 -26.01
N LEU A 78 1.85 -7.54 -26.26
CA LEU A 78 2.28 -7.92 -27.60
C LEU A 78 1.35 -8.96 -28.22
N GLN A 79 0.89 -9.96 -27.47
CA GLN A 79 0.01 -11.02 -27.96
C GLN A 79 -1.39 -10.48 -28.27
N ILE A 80 -1.93 -9.59 -27.44
CA ILE A 80 -3.19 -8.88 -27.69
C ILE A 80 -3.04 -7.96 -28.91
N ARG A 81 -1.96 -7.18 -29.00
CA ARG A 81 -1.68 -6.35 -30.19
C ARG A 81 -1.47 -7.18 -31.45
N TYR A 82 -0.88 -8.37 -31.37
CA TYR A 82 -0.70 -9.26 -32.51
C TYR A 82 -2.04 -9.81 -32.99
N MET A 83 -2.88 -10.30 -32.07
CA MET A 83 -4.23 -10.79 -32.40
C MET A 83 -5.12 -9.67 -32.96
N GLN A 84 -5.04 -8.46 -32.38
CA GLN A 84 -5.78 -7.30 -32.86
C GLN A 84 -5.27 -6.83 -34.24
N ARG A 85 -3.95 -6.86 -34.47
CA ARG A 85 -3.34 -6.56 -35.77
C ARG A 85 -3.78 -7.57 -36.83
N THR A 86 -3.70 -8.88 -36.54
CA THR A 86 -4.15 -9.93 -37.47
C THR A 86 -5.66 -9.85 -37.74
N GLY A 87 -6.47 -9.53 -36.73
CA GLY A 87 -7.92 -9.35 -36.88
C GLY A 87 -8.31 -8.09 -37.67
N MET A 88 -7.51 -7.02 -37.61
CA MET A 88 -7.73 -5.78 -38.37
C MET A 88 -7.15 -5.81 -39.79
N THR A 89 -6.23 -6.74 -40.11
CA THR A 89 -5.66 -6.91 -41.45
C THR A 89 -6.28 -8.06 -42.25
N ALA A 90 -7.34 -8.70 -41.74
CA ALA A 90 -8.16 -9.62 -42.53
C ALA A 90 -9.06 -8.83 -43.49
N GLU A 91 -8.44 -8.02 -44.35
CA GLU A 91 -9.08 -7.52 -45.56
C GLU A 91 -9.27 -8.71 -46.51
N PRO A 92 -10.50 -8.97 -46.99
CA PRO A 92 -10.76 -10.06 -47.91
C PRO A 92 -10.28 -9.65 -49.30
N GLY A 93 -9.11 -10.14 -49.71
CA GLY A 93 -8.77 -10.26 -51.13
C GLY A 93 -7.36 -9.82 -51.52
N THR A 94 -6.71 -10.73 -52.25
CA THR A 94 -5.74 -10.46 -53.33
C THR A 94 -4.24 -10.47 -52.97
N GLY A 95 -3.65 -11.67 -53.04
CA GLY A 95 -2.42 -11.94 -53.81
C GLY A 95 -1.04 -11.57 -53.22
N GLY A 96 -0.28 -12.58 -52.78
CA GLY A 96 1.20 -12.49 -52.63
C GLY A 96 1.83 -13.77 -52.03
N PRO A 97 2.98 -14.28 -52.55
CA PRO A 97 3.44 -15.69 -52.42
C PRO A 97 4.24 -16.01 -51.12
N PRO A 98 4.58 -17.30 -50.85
CA PRO A 98 4.71 -17.85 -49.51
C PRO A 98 6.06 -17.54 -48.86
N ILE A 99 6.04 -17.08 -47.61
CA ILE A 99 7.25 -16.92 -46.79
C ILE A 99 7.22 -17.99 -45.70
N ALA A 100 8.05 -19.01 -45.92
CA ALA A 100 8.58 -19.99 -44.98
C ALA A 100 7.95 -20.05 -43.58
N GLY A 101 7.32 -21.17 -43.23
CA GLY A 101 7.46 -21.65 -41.84
C GLY A 101 8.91 -22.14 -41.63
N PRO A 102 9.39 -22.41 -40.41
CA PRO A 102 8.96 -22.04 -39.06
C PRO A 102 10.07 -21.26 -38.28
N PRO A 103 9.80 -20.78 -37.05
CA PRO A 103 10.59 -21.33 -35.95
C PRO A 103 9.68 -21.99 -34.91
N ALA A 104 9.75 -23.32 -34.85
CA ALA A 104 9.56 -24.04 -33.60
C ALA A 104 10.56 -23.48 -32.56
N PRO A 105 10.23 -23.58 -31.26
CA PRO A 105 10.43 -22.54 -30.26
C PRO A 105 11.90 -22.14 -30.09
N ALA A 106 12.22 -20.89 -30.44
CA ALA A 106 13.42 -20.26 -29.91
C ALA A 106 13.21 -20.08 -28.40
N ALA A 107 13.79 -21.00 -27.63
CA ALA A 107 14.13 -20.93 -26.21
C ALA A 107 13.32 -19.89 -25.42
N GLY A 108 12.30 -20.37 -24.69
CA GLY A 108 11.66 -19.55 -23.67
C GLY A 108 12.71 -18.96 -22.71
N PRO A 109 12.47 -17.76 -22.15
CA PRO A 109 13.39 -17.19 -21.18
C PRO A 109 13.64 -18.23 -20.10
N ALA A 110 14.94 -18.51 -19.90
CA ALA A 110 15.43 -19.50 -18.97
C ALA A 110 14.65 -19.43 -17.66
N SER A 111 14.17 -20.59 -17.22
CA SER A 111 13.57 -20.78 -15.91
C SER A 111 14.48 -20.12 -14.87
N THR A 112 14.00 -19.04 -14.22
CA THR A 112 14.74 -18.48 -13.09
C THR A 112 14.89 -19.60 -12.07
N PRO A 113 16.11 -19.92 -11.61
CA PRO A 113 16.30 -21.00 -10.67
C PRO A 113 15.40 -20.76 -9.44
N PRO A 114 14.77 -21.81 -8.90
CA PRO A 114 13.93 -21.67 -7.72
C PRO A 114 14.77 -21.04 -6.60
N ARG A 115 14.28 -19.94 -6.01
CA ARG A 115 14.96 -19.31 -4.87
C ARG A 115 15.17 -20.33 -3.77
N SER A 116 16.36 -20.30 -3.16
CA SER A 116 16.72 -21.23 -2.09
C SER A 116 15.77 -21.08 -0.90
N VAL A 117 15.76 -22.08 0.00
CA VAL A 117 14.95 -22.02 1.22
C VAL A 117 15.50 -20.92 2.13
N GLU A 118 16.82 -20.79 2.16
CA GLU A 118 17.58 -19.79 2.91
C GLU A 118 17.22 -18.37 2.46
N ASP A 119 17.20 -18.12 1.13
CA ASP A 119 16.80 -16.81 0.58
C ASP A 119 15.37 -16.43 0.97
N ARG A 120 14.48 -17.42 1.04
CA ARG A 120 13.08 -17.21 1.43
C ARG A 120 12.94 -16.90 2.91
N LEU A 121 13.73 -17.54 3.78
CA LEU A 121 13.76 -17.24 5.21
C LEU A 121 14.36 -15.85 5.46
N ALA A 122 15.45 -15.50 4.79
CA ALA A 122 16.10 -14.19 4.91
C ALA A 122 15.17 -13.04 4.48
N GLU A 123 14.35 -13.25 3.45
CA GLU A 123 13.35 -12.27 3.03
C GLU A 123 12.23 -12.08 4.07
N VAL A 124 11.79 -13.17 4.72
CA VAL A 124 10.80 -13.10 5.81
C VAL A 124 11.36 -12.32 7.00
N ASP A 125 12.62 -12.54 7.36
CA ASP A 125 13.27 -11.82 8.46
C ASP A 125 13.47 -10.33 8.11
N ARG A 126 13.86 -10.02 6.87
CA ARG A 126 13.97 -8.63 6.38
C ARG A 126 12.64 -7.88 6.48
N LEU A 127 11.53 -8.52 6.14
CA LEU A 127 10.19 -7.90 6.25
C LEU A 127 9.79 -7.63 7.69
N TYR A 128 10.23 -8.47 8.62
CA TYR A 128 10.02 -8.27 10.06
C TYR A 128 10.87 -7.12 10.60
N GLU A 129 12.15 -7.04 10.21
CA GLU A 129 13.04 -5.91 10.56
C GLU A 129 12.53 -4.59 9.98
N ALA A 130 11.94 -4.62 8.79
CA ALA A 130 11.28 -3.47 8.17
C ALA A 130 9.93 -3.11 8.83
N GLY A 131 9.48 -3.86 9.84
CA GLY A 131 8.20 -3.64 10.53
C GLY A 131 6.97 -3.85 9.64
N THR A 132 7.13 -4.50 8.50
CA THR A 132 6.04 -4.72 7.52
C THR A 132 5.16 -5.91 7.91
N ILE A 133 5.71 -6.85 8.68
CA ILE A 133 4.98 -8.00 9.24
C ILE A 133 5.19 -8.08 10.75
N THR A 134 4.20 -8.62 11.45
CA THR A 134 4.26 -8.86 12.89
C THR A 134 5.06 -10.13 13.23
N THR A 135 5.43 -10.32 14.49
CA THR A 135 6.11 -11.54 14.98
C THR A 135 5.32 -12.80 14.67
N VAL A 136 4.00 -12.77 14.89
CA VAL A 136 3.09 -13.90 14.64
C VAL A 136 3.08 -14.28 13.16
N GLU A 137 3.06 -13.28 12.26
CA GLU A 137 3.08 -13.49 10.82
C GLU A 137 4.42 -14.02 10.33
N ARG A 138 5.54 -13.55 10.89
CA ARG A 138 6.88 -14.06 10.62
C ARG A 138 6.97 -15.54 10.95
N ASP A 139 6.50 -15.95 12.13
CA ASP A 139 6.59 -17.33 12.60
C ASP A 139 5.74 -18.27 11.72
N ALA A 140 4.52 -17.85 11.35
CA ALA A 140 3.68 -18.58 10.40
C ALA A 140 4.25 -18.62 8.97
N ALA A 141 4.97 -17.58 8.54
CA ALA A 141 5.65 -17.56 7.25
C ALA A 141 6.85 -18.54 7.24
N ARG A 142 7.66 -18.55 8.29
CA ARG A 142 8.79 -19.50 8.43
C ARG A 142 8.30 -20.94 8.47
N ALA A 143 7.22 -21.23 9.20
CA ALA A 143 6.65 -22.57 9.27
C ALA A 143 6.18 -23.09 7.89
N ARG A 144 5.58 -22.22 7.05
CA ARG A 144 5.24 -22.54 5.64
C ARG A 144 6.46 -22.80 4.77
N VAL A 145 7.53 -22.02 4.95
CA VAL A 145 8.78 -22.21 4.20
C VAL A 145 9.48 -23.52 4.58
N LEU A 146 9.40 -23.92 5.85
CA LEU A 146 9.95 -25.18 6.36
C LEU A 146 9.02 -26.39 6.15
N GLY A 147 7.77 -26.19 5.69
CA GLY A 147 6.80 -27.26 5.48
C GLY A 147 6.29 -27.92 6.76
N THR A 148 6.20 -27.15 7.86
CA THR A 148 5.86 -27.67 9.21
C THR A 148 4.41 -27.43 9.64
N ILE A 149 3.60 -26.81 8.78
CA ILE A 149 2.17 -26.50 9.02
C ILE A 149 1.33 -26.74 7.78
#